data_AF-A0A831WPE2-F1
#
_entry.id   AF-A0A831WPE2-F1
#
_cell.length_a   1.000
_cell.length_b   1.000
_cell.length_c   1.000
_cell.angle_alpha   90.00
_cell.angle_beta   90.00
_cell.angle_gamma   90.00
#
_symmetry.space_group_name_H-M   'P 1'
#
loop_
_entity.id
_entity.type
_entity.pdbx_description
1 polymer ?
#
loop_
_entity_poly.entity_id
_entity_poly.type
_entity_poly.pdbx_seq_one_letter_code
_entity_poly.pdbx_strand_id
1 'polypeptide(L)'
;MRIAVFYNIEPEFMPVAEALKAILPEQITLLLAGSYREAMEIVQKCRAGAMPQQLQEPQDEFGILKERFLGTAARMGWLHMFNQPIPLPEHDNQLFSYLAALSSLQEDMSERHKEHQQRLADCRSRLHDLADEKKQLIALKEKEKNDLEKEFNEEKARLEDIISHTSKELDRATVSIHEQRGRIRDLSMMIVKADIPSWQKKSLLTICQQMIETELNEKKINLVLTSTDSAFLNRLQEKHPELNRRELKICLMIRLSYDTIDIARAIGISRRGMESIRYRMHKKIGLSRHQSIKNYLNELVDEST
;
A
#
# COMPACT_ATOMS: atom_id res chain seq x y z
N MET A 1 0.97 59.47 26.29
CA MET A 1 -0.49 59.27 26.25
C MET A 1 -0.90 59.10 24.79
N ARG A 2 -1.42 57.93 24.41
CA ARG A 2 -1.99 57.69 23.08
C ARG A 2 -3.49 57.92 23.19
N ILE A 3 -4.08 58.64 22.25
CA ILE A 3 -5.50 59.00 22.30
C ILE A 3 -6.20 58.36 21.11
N ALA A 4 -7.26 57.62 21.39
CA ALA A 4 -8.19 57.13 20.38
C ALA A 4 -9.51 57.88 20.55
N VAL A 5 -10.13 58.31 19.45
CA VAL A 5 -11.45 58.95 19.49
C VAL A 5 -12.38 58.18 18.58
N PHE A 6 -13.43 57.59 19.14
CA PHE A 6 -14.51 56.99 18.36
C PHE A 6 -15.57 58.06 18.13
N TYR A 7 -16.08 58.15 16.90
CA TYR A 7 -17.10 59.11 16.52
C TYR A 7 -18.26 58.43 15.80
N ASN A 8 -19.44 59.03 15.89
CA ASN A 8 -20.65 58.52 15.23
C ASN A 8 -20.98 57.07 15.60
N ILE A 9 -20.90 56.76 16.90
CA ILE A 9 -21.23 55.44 17.44
C ILE A 9 -22.74 55.32 17.52
N GLU A 10 -23.32 54.32 16.87
CA GLU A 10 -24.74 54.04 16.99
C GLU A 10 -25.08 53.60 18.43
N PRO A 11 -26.26 53.95 18.97
CA PRO A 11 -26.63 53.66 20.36
C PRO A 11 -26.46 52.19 20.77
N GLU A 12 -26.64 51.25 19.84
CA GLU A 12 -26.51 49.81 20.06
C GLU A 12 -25.06 49.37 20.40
N PHE A 13 -24.05 50.08 19.86
CA PHE A 13 -22.64 49.78 20.10
C PHE A 13 -22.03 50.60 21.25
N MET A 14 -22.82 51.48 21.86
CA MET A 14 -22.37 52.32 22.97
C MET A 14 -21.84 51.49 24.16
N PRO A 15 -22.48 50.39 24.60
CA PRO A 15 -21.95 49.57 25.69
C PRO A 15 -20.61 48.90 25.35
N VAL A 16 -20.39 48.56 24.07
CA VAL A 16 -19.14 47.95 23.58
C VAL A 16 -18.02 48.98 23.60
N ALA A 17 -18.29 50.21 23.16
CA ALA A 17 -17.32 51.30 23.20
C ALA A 17 -16.95 51.69 24.65
N GLU A 18 -17.93 51.71 25.56
CA GLU A 18 -17.71 51.93 26.98
C GLU A 18 -16.93 50.78 27.64
N ALA A 19 -17.25 49.53 27.31
CA ALA A 19 -16.51 48.37 27.81
C ALA A 19 -15.07 48.36 27.29
N LEU A 20 -14.84 48.74 26.03
CA LEU A 20 -13.50 48.94 25.48
C LEU A 20 -12.75 50.03 26.25
N LYS A 21 -13.39 51.17 26.52
CA LYS A 21 -12.81 52.23 27.34
C LYS A 21 -12.35 51.69 28.71
N ALA A 22 -13.20 50.87 29.35
CA ALA A 22 -12.97 50.32 30.68
C ALA A 22 -11.86 49.26 30.78
N ILE A 23 -11.46 48.64 29.66
CA ILE A 23 -10.38 47.63 29.63
C ILE A 23 -9.04 48.17 29.13
N LEU A 24 -9.01 49.39 28.58
CA LEU A 24 -7.79 49.98 28.04
C LEU A 24 -6.79 50.32 29.15
N PRO A 25 -5.49 50.11 28.92
CA PRO A 25 -4.45 50.48 29.89
C PRO A 25 -4.37 52.01 30.02
N GLU A 26 -3.95 52.51 31.19
CA GLU A 26 -3.85 53.96 31.53
C GLU A 26 -3.05 54.80 30.52
N GLN A 27 -2.23 54.16 29.68
CA GLN A 27 -1.42 54.79 28.64
C GLN A 27 -2.23 55.16 27.38
N ILE A 28 -3.43 54.58 27.22
CA ILE A 28 -4.33 54.78 26.09
C ILE A 28 -5.66 55.35 26.61
N THR A 29 -6.04 56.52 26.13
CA THR A 29 -7.31 57.16 26.49
C THR A 29 -8.27 57.10 25.31
N LEU A 30 -9.43 56.47 25.51
CA LEU A 30 -10.51 56.44 24.52
C LEU A 30 -11.55 57.52 24.84
N LEU A 31 -11.78 58.41 23.88
CA LEU A 31 -12.79 59.47 23.94
C LEU A 31 -13.90 59.19 22.91
N LEU A 32 -15.10 59.68 23.19
CA LEU A 32 -16.30 59.40 22.40
C LEU A 32 -16.87 60.74 21.92
N ALA A 33 -17.10 60.86 20.61
CA ALA A 33 -17.58 62.07 19.96
C ALA A 33 -18.86 61.81 19.14
N GLY A 34 -19.75 62.79 19.06
CA GLY A 34 -20.97 62.69 18.26
C GLY A 34 -20.73 62.83 16.76
N SER A 35 -19.65 63.51 16.36
CA SER A 35 -19.34 63.74 14.94
C SER A 35 -17.84 63.71 14.62
N TYR A 36 -17.49 63.53 13.35
CA TYR A 36 -16.10 63.62 12.88
C TYR A 36 -15.46 64.98 13.19
N ARG A 37 -16.22 66.07 13.03
CA ARG A 37 -15.75 67.43 13.30
C ARG A 37 -15.39 67.59 14.77
N GLU A 38 -16.27 67.13 15.66
CA GLU A 38 -16.05 67.15 17.11
C GLU A 38 -14.85 66.28 17.51
N ALA A 39 -14.71 65.08 16.91
CA ALA A 39 -13.57 64.22 17.16
C ALA A 39 -12.23 64.88 16.77
N MET A 40 -12.19 65.56 15.62
CA MET A 40 -11.00 66.29 15.18
C MET A 40 -10.69 67.50 16.05
N GLU A 41 -11.71 68.21 16.55
CA GLU A 41 -11.54 69.29 17.52
C GLU A 41 -10.97 68.78 18.85
N ILE A 42 -11.44 67.62 19.35
CA ILE A 42 -10.90 66.96 20.54
C ILE A 42 -9.43 66.58 20.34
N VAL A 43 -9.08 65.97 19.21
CA VAL A 43 -7.69 65.59 18.89
C VAL A 43 -6.78 66.81 18.82
N GLN A 44 -7.25 67.91 18.20
CA GLN A 44 -6.50 69.17 18.12
C GLN A 44 -6.28 69.81 19.49
N LYS A 45 -7.31 69.85 20.34
CA LYS A 45 -7.23 70.37 21.73
C LYS A 45 -6.26 69.55 22.59
N CYS A 46 -6.33 68.22 22.51
CA CYS A 46 -5.41 67.33 23.21
C CYS A 46 -3.96 67.51 22.75
N ARG A 47 -3.74 67.74 21.45
CA ARG A 47 -2.40 68.01 20.88
C ARG A 47 -1.84 69.36 21.33
N ALA A 48 -2.70 70.34 21.61
CA ALA A 48 -2.34 71.65 22.14
C ALA A 48 -2.13 71.67 23.67
N GLY A 49 -2.26 70.52 24.35
CA GLY A 49 -2.06 70.40 25.80
C GLY A 49 -3.29 70.70 26.65
N ALA A 50 -4.45 70.93 26.04
CA ALA A 50 -5.71 71.12 26.76
C ALA A 50 -6.37 69.76 27.05
N MET A 51 -6.68 69.49 28.32
CA MET A 51 -7.47 68.31 28.70
C MET A 51 -8.94 68.52 28.28
N PRO A 52 -9.56 67.57 27.53
CA PRO A 52 -10.95 67.68 27.13
C PRO A 52 -11.90 67.60 28.34
N GLN A 53 -13.01 68.34 28.30
CA GLN A 53 -14.00 68.45 29.38
C GLN A 53 -14.59 67.10 29.82
N GLN A 54 -14.68 66.12 28.91
CA GLN A 54 -15.12 64.75 29.20
C GLN A 54 -14.20 63.97 30.18
N LEU A 55 -12.97 64.45 30.41
CA LEU A 55 -12.04 63.91 31.41
C LEU A 55 -12.09 64.70 32.73
N GLN A 56 -12.87 65.79 32.79
CA GLN A 56 -12.95 66.72 33.92
C GLN A 56 -14.29 66.63 34.67
N GLU A 57 -15.29 65.92 34.13
CA GLU A 57 -16.54 65.66 34.86
C GLU A 57 -16.27 64.76 36.07
N PRO A 58 -16.72 65.14 37.28
CA PRO A 58 -16.63 64.25 38.43
C PRO A 58 -17.42 62.98 38.10
N GLN A 59 -16.73 61.84 38.09
CA GLN A 59 -17.41 60.55 37.92
C GLN A 59 -18.24 60.30 39.17
N ASP A 60 -19.56 60.36 39.04
CA ASP A 60 -20.48 59.90 40.07
C ASP A 60 -20.19 58.43 40.40
N GLU A 61 -20.47 58.00 41.64
CA GLU A 61 -20.23 56.63 42.11
C GLU A 61 -20.85 55.57 41.17
N PHE A 62 -22.02 55.87 40.60
CA PHE A 62 -22.68 55.04 39.60
C PHE A 62 -21.84 54.86 38.32
N GLY A 63 -21.18 55.92 37.84
CA GLY A 63 -20.35 55.88 36.63
C GLY A 63 -19.14 54.96 36.80
N ILE A 64 -18.47 55.03 37.97
CA ILE A 64 -17.33 54.17 38.32
C ILE A 64 -17.75 52.69 38.38
N LEU A 65 -18.91 52.40 38.98
CA LEU A 65 -19.43 51.04 39.10
C LEU A 65 -19.91 50.48 37.75
N LYS A 66 -20.53 51.32 36.90
CA LYS A 66 -20.90 50.96 35.52
C LYS A 66 -19.66 50.62 34.69
N GLU A 67 -18.63 51.46 34.74
CA GLU A 67 -17.36 51.22 34.03
C GLU A 67 -16.70 49.91 34.50
N ARG A 68 -16.72 49.65 35.82
CA ARG A 68 -16.22 48.40 36.39
C ARG A 68 -16.99 47.18 35.89
N PHE A 69 -18.32 47.24 35.88
CA PHE A 69 -19.16 46.14 35.38
C PHE A 69 -18.86 45.84 33.91
N LEU A 70 -18.86 46.87 33.06
CA LEU A 70 -18.60 46.73 31.62
C LEU A 70 -17.19 46.21 31.34
N GLY A 71 -16.19 46.73 32.05
CA GLY A 71 -14.81 46.28 31.93
C GLY A 71 -14.63 44.82 32.34
N THR A 72 -15.26 44.40 33.43
CA THR A 72 -15.22 43.00 33.88
C THR A 72 -15.93 42.07 32.90
N ALA A 73 -17.11 42.45 32.41
CA ALA A 73 -17.84 41.69 31.40
C ALA A 73 -17.02 41.51 30.12
N ALA A 74 -16.35 42.57 29.63
CA ALA A 74 -15.47 42.49 28.47
C ALA A 74 -14.23 41.62 28.73
N ARG A 75 -13.62 41.72 29.91
CA ARG A 75 -12.45 40.89 30.27
C ARG A 75 -12.80 39.40 30.33
N MET A 76 -13.97 39.05 30.87
CA MET A 76 -14.46 37.68 30.89
C MET A 76 -14.84 37.19 29.49
N GLY A 77 -15.60 37.98 28.75
CA GLY A 77 -16.18 37.59 27.46
C GLY A 77 -15.18 37.57 26.31
N TRP A 78 -14.29 38.57 26.23
CA TRP A 78 -13.38 38.74 25.10
C TRP A 78 -11.96 38.23 25.38
N LEU A 79 -11.50 38.36 26.63
CA LEU A 79 -10.12 38.05 27.00
C LEU A 79 -9.98 36.80 27.86
N HIS A 80 -11.09 36.16 28.24
CA HIS A 80 -11.13 34.99 29.11
C HIS A 80 -10.36 35.17 30.43
N MET A 81 -10.38 36.40 30.97
CA MET A 81 -9.70 36.75 32.21
C MET A 81 -10.63 36.53 33.41
N PHE A 82 -10.65 35.32 33.93
CA PHE A 82 -11.56 34.93 35.02
C PHE A 82 -10.97 35.06 36.44
N ASN A 83 -9.71 35.46 36.57
CA ASN A 83 -9.01 35.51 37.87
C ASN A 83 -8.80 36.93 38.41
N GLN A 84 -9.61 37.89 37.97
CA GLN A 84 -9.49 39.28 38.42
C GLN A 84 -10.51 39.59 39.51
N PRO A 85 -10.09 40.15 40.66
CA PRO A 85 -11.01 40.46 41.74
C PRO A 85 -12.00 41.55 41.29
N ILE A 86 -13.28 41.33 41.59
CA ILE A 86 -14.34 42.32 41.39
C ILE A 86 -14.68 42.90 42.77
N PRO A 87 -14.14 44.08 43.14
CA PRO A 87 -14.49 44.72 44.40
C PRO A 87 -15.96 45.13 44.38
N LEU A 88 -16.73 44.55 45.31
CA LEU A 88 -18.16 44.80 45.47
C LEU A 88 -18.41 46.13 46.18
N PRO A 89 -19.41 46.92 45.77
CA PRO A 89 -19.83 48.11 46.49
C PRO A 89 -20.56 47.74 47.79
N GLU A 90 -20.94 48.74 48.60
CA GLU A 90 -21.76 48.54 49.79
C GLU A 90 -23.12 47.91 49.45
N HIS A 91 -23.71 47.17 50.39
CA HIS A 91 -24.95 46.41 50.17
C HIS A 91 -26.17 47.29 49.82
N ASP A 92 -26.16 48.56 50.22
CA ASP A 92 -27.23 49.51 49.93
C ASP A 92 -27.13 50.12 48.53
N ASN A 93 -26.06 49.84 47.77
CA ASN A 93 -25.86 50.36 46.42
C ASN A 93 -26.71 49.61 45.38
N GLN A 94 -27.37 50.36 44.50
CA GLN A 94 -28.27 49.83 43.46
C GLN A 94 -27.60 48.82 42.50
N LEU A 95 -26.28 48.90 42.31
CA LEU A 95 -25.52 48.01 41.42
C LEU A 95 -24.89 46.79 42.12
N PHE A 96 -25.06 46.64 43.44
CA PHE A 96 -24.49 45.54 44.21
C PHE A 96 -24.90 44.17 43.65
N SER A 97 -26.20 43.96 43.41
CA SER A 97 -26.75 42.69 42.93
C SER A 97 -26.19 42.28 41.57
N TYR A 98 -25.95 43.24 40.67
CA TYR A 98 -25.39 43.01 39.34
C TYR A 98 -23.91 42.61 39.41
N LEU A 99 -23.10 43.32 40.21
CA LEU A 99 -21.69 42.99 40.38
C LEU A 99 -21.47 41.69 41.16
N ALA A 100 -22.33 41.40 42.14
CA ALA A 100 -22.33 40.12 42.85
C ALA A 100 -22.64 38.95 41.90
N ALA A 101 -23.68 39.07 41.07
CA ALA A 101 -24.01 38.06 40.06
C ALA A 101 -22.87 37.87 39.05
N LEU A 102 -22.21 38.96 38.64
CA LEU A 102 -21.06 38.90 37.74
C LEU A 102 -19.85 38.19 38.39
N SER A 103 -19.63 38.39 39.70
CA SER A 103 -18.60 37.69 40.45
C SER A 103 -18.86 36.19 40.54
N SER A 104 -20.10 35.78 40.87
CA SER A 104 -20.46 34.37 40.88
C SER A 104 -20.34 33.73 39.49
N LEU A 105 -20.68 34.46 38.43
CA LEU A 105 -20.48 34.00 37.05
C LEU A 105 -18.99 33.87 36.71
N GLN A 106 -18.15 34.80 37.17
CA GLN A 106 -16.70 34.75 36.96
C GLN A 106 -16.09 33.50 37.61
N GLU A 107 -16.51 33.18 38.83
CA GLU A 107 -16.08 31.98 39.56
C GLU A 107 -16.47 30.69 38.82
N ASP A 108 -17.73 30.55 38.41
CA ASP A 108 -18.20 29.38 37.65
C ASP A 108 -17.42 29.21 36.33
N MET A 109 -17.24 30.31 35.59
CA MET A 109 -16.50 30.28 34.33
C MET A 109 -15.02 29.95 34.53
N SER A 110 -14.40 30.41 35.62
CA SER A 110 -13.01 30.07 35.97
C SER A 110 -12.87 28.57 36.25
N GLU A 111 -13.77 27.99 37.05
CA GLU A 111 -13.68 26.57 37.38
C GLU A 111 -13.95 25.69 36.15
N ARG A 112 -14.95 26.04 35.34
CA ARG A 112 -15.21 25.34 34.06
C ARG A 112 -14.03 25.42 33.11
N HIS A 113 -13.34 26.56 33.06
CA HIS A 113 -12.15 26.72 32.23
C HIS A 113 -11.01 25.83 32.72
N LYS A 114 -10.78 25.78 34.03
CA LYS A 114 -9.77 24.94 34.68
C LYS A 114 -10.04 23.45 34.46
N GLU A 115 -11.29 22.99 34.64
CA GLU A 115 -11.68 21.62 34.32
C GLU A 115 -11.41 21.27 32.86
N HIS A 116 -11.75 22.19 31.94
CA HIS A 116 -11.51 21.97 30.52
C HIS A 116 -10.02 21.84 30.21
N GLN A 117 -9.18 22.71 30.79
CA GLN A 117 -7.72 22.62 30.65
C GLN A 117 -7.16 21.29 31.16
N GLN A 118 -7.66 20.80 32.30
CA GLN A 118 -7.27 19.49 32.84
C GLN A 118 -7.66 18.35 31.89
N ARG A 119 -8.90 18.36 31.38
CA ARG A 119 -9.34 17.35 30.39
C ARG A 119 -8.50 17.35 29.12
N LEU A 120 -8.10 18.54 28.65
CA LEU A 120 -7.18 18.66 27.51
C LEU A 120 -5.80 18.09 27.82
N ALA A 121 -5.26 18.33 29.01
CA ALA A 121 -3.98 17.78 29.45
C ALA A 121 -4.03 16.24 29.49
N ASP A 122 -5.07 15.68 30.11
CA ASP A 122 -5.28 14.22 30.18
C ASP A 122 -5.42 13.61 28.78
N CYS A 123 -6.20 14.25 27.91
CA CYS A 123 -6.39 13.79 26.53
C CYS A 123 -5.06 13.80 25.76
N ARG A 124 -4.25 14.86 25.90
CA ARG A 124 -2.92 14.96 25.29
C ARG A 124 -1.97 13.87 25.81
N SER A 125 -1.98 13.59 27.11
CA SER A 125 -1.17 12.51 27.69
C SER A 125 -1.56 11.16 27.10
N ARG A 126 -2.85 10.83 27.07
CA ARG A 126 -3.33 9.55 26.51
C ARG A 126 -2.99 9.40 25.04
N LEU A 127 -3.10 10.47 24.26
CA LEU A 127 -2.71 10.47 22.85
C LEU A 127 -1.22 10.24 22.67
N HIS A 128 -0.39 10.79 23.56
CA HIS A 128 1.05 10.56 23.54
C HIS A 128 1.39 9.09 23.84
N ASP A 129 0.81 8.51 24.89
CA ASP A 129 1.01 7.11 25.27
C ASP A 129 0.59 6.16 24.15
N LEU A 130 -0.58 6.40 23.53
CA LEU A 130 -1.07 5.63 22.39
C LEU A 130 -0.15 5.76 21.17
N ALA A 131 0.40 6.94 20.91
CA ALA A 131 1.33 7.14 19.80
C ALA A 131 2.63 6.33 20.01
N ASP A 132 3.14 6.31 21.24
CA ASP A 132 4.34 5.55 21.59
C ASP A 132 4.10 4.03 21.52
N GLU A 133 2.96 3.54 22.00
CA GLU A 133 2.57 2.13 21.85
C GLU A 133 2.48 1.73 20.37
N LYS A 134 1.82 2.54 19.54
CA LYS A 134 1.73 2.29 18.10
C LYS A 134 3.10 2.29 17.42
N LYS A 135 4.00 3.20 17.83
CA LYS A 135 5.36 3.25 17.30
C LYS A 135 6.16 1.99 17.63
N GLN A 136 6.03 1.47 18.86
CA GLN A 136 6.67 0.21 19.26
C GLN A 136 6.12 -0.98 18.45
N LEU A 137 4.81 -1.03 18.23
CA LEU A 137 4.19 -2.09 17.42
C LEU A 137 4.66 -2.05 15.95
N ILE A 138 4.79 -0.86 15.36
CA ILE A 138 5.31 -0.69 14.00
C ILE A 138 6.76 -1.19 13.93
N ALA A 139 7.61 -0.80 14.87
CA ALA A 139 9.01 -1.24 14.91
C ALA A 139 9.14 -2.77 15.04
N LEU A 140 8.26 -3.41 15.83
CA LEU A 140 8.24 -4.86 15.97
C LEU A 140 7.80 -5.55 14.66
N LYS A 141 6.77 -5.01 13.98
CA LYS A 141 6.30 -5.52 12.69
C LYS A 141 7.33 -5.35 11.57
N GLU A 142 8.06 -4.24 11.55
CA GLU A 142 9.16 -4.03 10.61
C GLU A 142 10.30 -5.03 10.82
N LYS A 143 10.63 -5.33 12.09
CA LYS A 143 11.62 -6.35 12.41
C LYS A 143 11.18 -7.74 11.93
N GLU A 144 9.95 -8.16 12.24
CA GLU A 144 9.39 -9.44 11.76
C GLU A 144 9.43 -9.54 10.23
N LYS A 145 9.07 -8.45 9.53
CA LYS A 145 9.13 -8.40 8.05
C LYS A 145 10.57 -8.60 7.54
N ASN A 146 11.54 -7.92 8.14
CA ASN A 146 12.93 -8.00 7.72
C ASN A 146 13.53 -9.40 7.97
N ASP A 147 13.16 -10.03 9.09
CA ASP A 147 13.59 -11.40 9.40
C ASP A 147 13.01 -12.39 8.38
N LEU A 148 11.72 -12.28 8.05
CA LEU A 148 11.07 -13.10 7.01
C LEU A 148 11.66 -12.87 5.61
N GLU A 149 11.96 -11.63 5.24
CA GLU A 149 12.60 -11.32 3.96
C GLU A 149 14.00 -11.94 3.85
N LYS A 150 14.73 -11.98 4.96
CA LYS A 150 16.04 -12.62 5.02
C LYS A 150 15.93 -14.13 4.83
N GLU A 151 15.05 -14.80 5.58
CA GLU A 151 14.81 -16.25 5.45
C GLU A 151 14.37 -16.61 4.03
N PHE A 152 13.46 -15.82 3.45
CA PHE A 152 13.00 -16.02 2.08
C PHE A 152 14.14 -15.91 1.06
N ASN A 153 15.00 -14.90 1.20
CA ASN A 153 16.13 -14.70 0.30
C ASN A 153 17.19 -15.81 0.44
N GLU A 154 17.43 -16.31 1.66
CA GLU A 154 18.33 -17.43 1.91
C GLU A 154 17.82 -18.72 1.24
N GLU A 155 16.53 -19.04 1.41
CA GLU A 155 15.95 -20.23 0.78
C GLU A 155 15.87 -20.09 -0.74
N LYS A 156 15.58 -18.88 -1.25
CA LYS A 156 15.63 -18.60 -2.69
C LYS A 156 17.03 -18.85 -3.26
N ALA A 157 18.07 -18.31 -2.62
CA ALA A 157 19.45 -18.50 -3.06
C ALA A 157 19.86 -19.99 -3.03
N ARG A 158 19.43 -20.73 -2.00
CA ARG A 158 19.64 -22.17 -1.91
C ARG A 158 18.98 -22.93 -3.05
N LEU A 159 17.72 -22.61 -3.37
CA LEU A 159 17.00 -23.24 -4.48
C LEU A 159 17.65 -22.91 -5.84
N GLU A 160 18.10 -21.68 -6.04
CA GLU A 160 18.84 -21.27 -7.24
C GLU A 160 20.16 -22.04 -7.39
N ASP A 161 20.88 -22.28 -6.30
CA ASP A 161 22.10 -23.10 -6.31
C ASP A 161 21.81 -24.57 -6.65
N ILE A 162 20.76 -25.15 -6.07
CA ILE A 162 20.32 -26.52 -6.40
C ILE A 162 19.95 -26.62 -7.89
N ILE A 163 19.21 -25.64 -8.44
CA ILE A 163 18.87 -25.60 -9.86
C ILE A 163 20.13 -25.50 -10.72
N SER A 164 21.07 -24.64 -10.34
CA SER A 164 22.35 -24.46 -11.04
C SER A 164 23.18 -25.75 -11.05
N HIS A 165 23.29 -26.41 -9.90
CA HIS A 165 24.01 -27.69 -9.78
C HIS A 165 23.34 -28.78 -10.60
N THR A 166 22.02 -28.97 -10.47
CA THR A 166 21.27 -29.97 -11.22
C THR A 166 21.32 -29.73 -12.73
N SER A 167 21.27 -28.47 -13.18
CA SER A 167 21.47 -28.11 -14.60
C SER A 167 22.84 -28.53 -15.10
N LYS A 168 23.92 -28.26 -14.35
CA LYS A 168 25.28 -28.67 -14.72
C LYS A 168 25.42 -30.19 -14.83
N GLU A 169 24.82 -30.93 -13.90
CA GLU A 169 24.83 -32.40 -13.95
C GLU A 169 24.04 -32.93 -15.15
N LEU A 170 22.90 -32.31 -15.49
CA LEU A 170 22.14 -32.64 -16.69
C LEU A 170 22.91 -32.34 -17.98
N ASP A 171 23.63 -31.21 -18.04
CA ASP A 171 24.46 -30.86 -19.19
C ASP A 171 25.59 -31.88 -19.38
N ARG A 172 26.27 -32.26 -18.29
CA ARG A 172 27.30 -33.32 -18.31
C ARG A 172 26.73 -34.66 -18.80
N ALA A 173 25.58 -35.07 -18.28
CA ALA A 173 24.91 -36.29 -18.71
C ALA A 173 24.54 -36.23 -20.20
N THR A 174 24.04 -35.09 -20.67
CA THR A 174 23.66 -34.86 -22.07
C THR A 174 24.87 -34.97 -22.99
N VAL A 175 26.00 -34.36 -22.63
CA VAL A 175 27.26 -34.47 -23.38
C VAL A 175 27.73 -35.94 -23.44
N SER A 176 27.72 -36.64 -22.30
CA SER A 176 28.11 -38.06 -22.26
C SER A 176 27.23 -38.95 -23.14
N ILE A 177 25.91 -38.74 -23.12
CA ILE A 177 24.97 -39.45 -24.01
C ILE A 177 25.31 -39.16 -25.48
N HIS A 178 25.64 -37.91 -25.82
CA HIS A 178 26.02 -37.55 -27.19
C HIS A 178 27.32 -38.24 -27.64
N GLU A 179 28.34 -38.27 -26.78
CA GLU A 179 29.61 -38.97 -27.04
C GLU A 179 29.39 -40.48 -27.23
N GLN A 180 28.59 -41.11 -26.36
CA GLN A 180 28.25 -42.53 -26.47
C GLN A 180 27.57 -42.85 -27.81
N ARG A 181 26.70 -41.95 -28.30
CA ARG A 181 26.06 -42.11 -29.61
C ARG A 181 27.02 -41.97 -30.77
N GLY A 182 28.00 -41.07 -30.67
CA GLY A 182 29.12 -40.99 -31.61
C GLY A 182 29.83 -42.33 -31.73
N ARG A 183 30.17 -42.96 -30.60
CA ARG A 183 30.81 -44.29 -30.55
C ARG A 183 29.94 -45.39 -31.15
N ILE A 184 28.62 -45.36 -30.94
CA ILE A 184 27.68 -46.31 -31.56
C ILE A 184 27.70 -46.19 -33.09
N ARG A 185 27.81 -44.97 -33.63
CA ARG A 185 27.93 -44.74 -35.07
C ARG A 185 29.24 -45.30 -35.62
N ASP A 186 30.34 -45.10 -34.92
CA ASP A 186 31.65 -45.66 -35.28
C ASP A 186 31.62 -47.20 -35.26
N LEU A 187 31.04 -47.79 -34.20
CA LEU A 187 30.82 -49.23 -34.09
C LEU A 187 29.98 -49.78 -35.24
N SER A 188 28.91 -49.08 -35.63
CA SER A 188 28.09 -49.47 -36.78
C SER A 188 28.92 -49.55 -38.06
N MET A 189 29.78 -48.55 -38.33
CA MET A 189 30.68 -48.57 -39.49
C MET A 189 31.70 -49.71 -39.43
N MET A 190 32.23 -50.02 -38.24
CA MET A 190 33.14 -51.16 -38.05
C MET A 190 32.46 -52.50 -38.31
N ILE A 191 31.22 -52.70 -37.83
CA ILE A 191 30.43 -53.93 -38.04
C ILE A 191 30.12 -54.14 -39.53
N VAL A 192 29.86 -53.07 -40.29
CA VAL A 192 29.68 -53.15 -41.74
C VAL A 192 30.93 -53.70 -42.44
N LYS A 193 32.12 -53.34 -41.96
CA LYS A 193 33.41 -53.78 -42.54
C LYS A 193 33.91 -55.12 -42.02
N ALA A 194 33.37 -55.57 -40.88
CA ALA A 194 33.81 -56.81 -40.25
C ALA A 194 33.31 -58.06 -41.00
N ASP A 195 34.14 -59.09 -41.01
CA ASP A 195 33.87 -60.41 -41.58
C ASP A 195 33.22 -61.31 -40.52
N ILE A 196 31.89 -61.18 -40.39
CA ILE A 196 31.06 -61.82 -39.37
C ILE A 196 29.90 -62.53 -40.07
N PRO A 197 29.40 -63.69 -39.57
CA PRO A 197 28.21 -64.34 -40.10
C PRO A 197 27.04 -63.37 -40.34
N SER A 198 26.40 -63.48 -41.50
CA SER A 198 25.37 -62.54 -41.97
C SER A 198 24.23 -62.32 -40.96
N TRP A 199 23.83 -63.35 -40.21
CA TRP A 199 22.78 -63.25 -39.19
C TRP A 199 23.21 -62.41 -37.97
N GLN A 200 24.45 -62.55 -37.49
CA GLN A 200 25.01 -61.73 -36.41
C GLN A 200 25.21 -60.29 -36.85
N LYS A 201 25.73 -60.11 -38.07
CA LYS A 201 25.90 -58.79 -38.68
C LYS A 201 24.57 -58.06 -38.80
N LYS A 202 23.52 -58.75 -39.27
CA LYS A 202 22.17 -58.19 -39.39
C LYS A 202 21.59 -57.84 -38.01
N SER A 203 21.71 -58.71 -37.01
CA SER A 203 21.23 -58.45 -35.64
C SER A 203 21.90 -57.23 -35.01
N LEU A 204 23.23 -57.14 -35.07
CA LEU A 204 23.98 -56.01 -34.53
C LEU A 204 23.68 -54.69 -35.26
N LEU A 205 23.54 -54.73 -36.59
CA LEU A 205 23.15 -53.55 -37.36
C LEU A 205 21.74 -53.08 -37.03
N THR A 206 20.79 -53.99 -36.79
CA THR A 206 19.43 -53.61 -36.34
C THR A 206 19.48 -52.83 -35.02
N ILE A 207 20.28 -53.28 -34.05
CA ILE A 207 20.42 -52.58 -32.75
C ILE A 207 21.02 -51.18 -32.97
N CYS A 208 22.10 -51.07 -33.75
CA CYS A 208 22.69 -49.77 -34.08
C CYS A 208 21.70 -48.85 -34.83
N GLN A 209 20.91 -49.39 -35.75
CA GLN A 209 19.90 -48.64 -36.51
C GLN A 209 18.80 -48.10 -35.59
N GLN A 210 18.27 -48.92 -34.68
CA GLN A 210 17.27 -48.47 -33.69
C GLN A 210 17.81 -47.34 -32.81
N MET A 211 19.08 -47.41 -32.41
CA MET A 211 19.73 -46.35 -31.63
C MET A 211 19.91 -45.06 -32.44
N ILE A 212 20.31 -45.16 -33.72
CA ILE A 212 20.44 -44.00 -34.62
C ILE A 212 19.06 -43.38 -34.90
N GLU A 213 18.05 -44.19 -35.12
CA GLU A 213 16.68 -43.75 -35.36
C GLU A 213 16.12 -43.01 -34.14
N THR A 214 16.42 -43.49 -32.93
CA THR A 214 16.11 -42.78 -31.68
C THR A 214 16.74 -41.38 -31.68
N GLU A 215 18.03 -41.24 -32.00
CA GLU A 215 18.70 -39.93 -32.08
C GLU A 215 18.04 -38.99 -33.13
N LEU A 216 17.64 -39.53 -34.29
CA LEU A 216 16.94 -38.75 -35.31
C LEU A 216 15.58 -38.25 -34.82
N ASN A 217 14.82 -39.11 -34.15
CA ASN A 217 13.54 -38.75 -33.55
C ASN A 217 13.70 -37.69 -32.46
N GLU A 218 14.75 -37.77 -31.64
CA GLU A 218 15.05 -36.72 -30.66
C GLU A 218 15.29 -35.36 -31.30
N LYS A 219 16.11 -35.29 -32.36
CA LYS A 219 16.32 -34.06 -33.15
C LYS A 219 15.02 -33.59 -33.81
N LYS A 220 14.15 -34.52 -34.17
CA LYS A 220 12.83 -34.23 -34.76
C LYS A 220 11.83 -33.70 -33.76
N ILE A 221 11.93 -33.91 -32.45
CA ILE A 221 10.96 -33.35 -31.49
C ILE A 221 11.59 -32.48 -30.38
N ASN A 222 12.91 -32.33 -30.40
CA ASN A 222 13.70 -31.62 -29.38
C ASN A 222 13.35 -32.12 -27.97
N LEU A 223 13.43 -33.43 -27.76
CA LEU A 223 13.27 -34.12 -26.48
C LEU A 223 14.24 -35.30 -26.46
N VAL A 224 14.81 -35.60 -25.30
CA VAL A 224 15.56 -36.85 -25.09
C VAL A 224 14.57 -37.99 -25.02
N LEU A 225 14.87 -39.10 -25.70
CA LEU A 225 13.98 -40.24 -25.88
C LEU A 225 14.66 -41.52 -25.44
N THR A 226 13.86 -42.40 -24.84
CA THR A 226 14.21 -43.82 -24.74
C THR A 226 13.94 -44.52 -26.07
N SER A 227 14.50 -45.72 -26.25
CA SER A 227 14.21 -46.57 -27.41
C SER A 227 12.71 -46.87 -27.52
N THR A 228 12.03 -47.07 -26.40
CA THR A 228 10.57 -47.26 -26.33
C THR A 228 9.81 -46.04 -26.81
N ASP A 229 10.25 -44.83 -26.43
CA ASP A 229 9.62 -43.58 -26.86
C ASP A 229 9.76 -43.37 -28.37
N SER A 230 10.94 -43.68 -28.92
CA SER A 230 11.20 -43.62 -30.36
C SER A 230 10.33 -44.60 -31.14
N ALA A 231 10.26 -45.87 -30.69
CA ALA A 231 9.43 -46.88 -31.31
C ALA A 231 7.93 -46.51 -31.30
N PHE A 232 7.46 -45.90 -30.20
CA PHE A 232 6.11 -45.35 -30.12
C PHE A 232 5.88 -44.21 -31.13
N LEU A 233 6.80 -43.25 -31.24
CA LEU A 233 6.67 -42.14 -32.18
C LEU A 233 6.60 -42.62 -33.63
N ASN A 234 7.43 -43.60 -33.99
CA ASN A 234 7.41 -44.21 -35.31
C ASN A 234 6.06 -44.85 -35.61
N ARG A 235 5.55 -45.69 -34.70
CA ARG A 235 4.22 -46.32 -34.85
C ARG A 235 3.08 -45.31 -34.92
N LEU A 236 3.14 -44.28 -34.07
CA LEU A 236 2.15 -43.21 -34.08
C LEU A 236 2.15 -42.48 -35.42
N GLN A 237 3.33 -42.24 -35.99
CA GLN A 237 3.48 -41.55 -37.27
C GLN A 237 3.11 -42.45 -38.46
N GLU A 238 3.33 -43.75 -38.37
CA GLU A 238 2.85 -44.74 -39.35
C GLU A 238 1.32 -44.83 -39.37
N LYS A 239 0.67 -44.94 -38.20
CA LYS A 239 -0.80 -44.97 -38.12
C LYS A 239 -1.43 -43.61 -38.45
N HIS A 240 -0.77 -42.50 -38.10
CA HIS A 240 -1.31 -41.14 -38.24
C HIS A 240 -0.30 -40.18 -38.89
N PRO A 241 -0.10 -40.28 -40.22
CA PRO A 241 0.88 -39.46 -40.93
C PRO A 241 0.52 -37.96 -40.98
N GLU A 242 -0.73 -37.59 -40.70
CA GLU A 242 -1.22 -36.19 -40.69
C GLU A 242 -0.82 -35.39 -39.45
N LEU A 243 -0.22 -36.04 -38.45
CA LEU A 243 0.27 -35.39 -37.24
C LEU A 243 1.58 -34.65 -37.54
N ASN A 244 1.59 -33.34 -37.24
CA ASN A 244 2.80 -32.55 -37.40
C ASN A 244 3.77 -32.77 -36.22
N ARG A 245 5.01 -32.28 -36.38
CA ARG A 245 6.08 -32.34 -35.35
C ARG A 245 5.62 -31.85 -33.97
N ARG A 246 4.84 -30.77 -33.92
CA ARG A 246 4.34 -30.17 -32.67
C ARG A 246 3.31 -31.08 -32.01
N GLU A 247 2.41 -31.69 -32.78
CA GLU A 247 1.38 -32.61 -32.31
C GLU A 247 1.98 -33.93 -31.84
N LEU A 248 2.99 -34.47 -32.54
CA LEU A 248 3.74 -35.65 -32.10
C LEU A 248 4.42 -35.43 -30.75
N LYS A 249 5.05 -34.27 -30.56
CA LYS A 249 5.63 -33.86 -29.27
C LYS A 249 4.57 -33.84 -28.17
N ILE A 250 3.40 -33.27 -28.44
CA ILE A 250 2.29 -33.21 -27.50
C ILE A 250 1.77 -34.63 -27.17
N CYS A 251 1.59 -35.51 -28.17
CA CYS A 251 1.19 -36.91 -27.93
C CYS A 251 2.17 -37.62 -26.99
N LEU A 252 3.48 -37.47 -27.24
CA LEU A 252 4.49 -38.06 -26.37
C LEU A 252 4.39 -37.52 -24.94
N MET A 253 4.26 -36.20 -24.76
CA MET A 253 4.12 -35.61 -23.42
C MET A 253 2.84 -36.06 -22.72
N ILE A 254 1.72 -36.24 -23.44
CA ILE A 254 0.47 -36.79 -22.88
C ILE A 254 0.70 -38.22 -22.40
N ARG A 255 1.41 -39.05 -23.19
CA ARG A 255 1.72 -40.45 -22.82
C ARG A 255 2.63 -40.52 -21.59
N LEU A 256 3.65 -39.67 -21.54
CA LEU A 256 4.54 -39.51 -20.38
C LEU A 256 3.84 -38.87 -19.16
N SER A 257 2.52 -38.66 -19.23
CA SER A 257 1.68 -38.16 -18.14
C SER A 257 2.05 -36.76 -17.64
N TYR A 258 2.59 -35.90 -18.50
CA TYR A 258 2.76 -34.48 -18.18
C TYR A 258 1.40 -33.78 -18.00
N ASP A 259 1.36 -32.84 -17.07
CA ASP A 259 0.16 -32.03 -16.84
C ASP A 259 -0.16 -31.12 -18.03
N THR A 260 -1.44 -30.91 -18.28
CA THR A 260 -1.91 -30.08 -19.42
C THR A 260 -1.37 -28.65 -19.35
N ILE A 261 -1.16 -28.13 -18.12
CA ILE A 261 -0.59 -26.81 -17.90
C ILE A 261 0.89 -26.78 -18.27
N ASP A 262 1.64 -27.82 -17.91
CA ASP A 262 3.07 -27.91 -18.20
C ASP A 262 3.32 -28.16 -19.69
N ILE A 263 2.49 -28.98 -20.34
CA ILE A 263 2.49 -29.12 -21.80
C ILE A 263 2.22 -27.78 -22.48
N ALA A 264 1.21 -27.03 -22.01
CA ALA A 264 0.87 -25.72 -22.56
C ALA A 264 2.04 -24.72 -22.41
N ARG A 265 2.70 -24.68 -21.25
CA ARG A 265 3.89 -23.85 -21.01
C ARG A 265 5.06 -24.27 -21.90
N ALA A 266 5.37 -25.55 -21.99
CA ALA A 266 6.46 -26.08 -22.82
C ALA A 266 6.27 -25.79 -24.32
N ILE A 267 5.01 -25.68 -24.76
CA ILE A 267 4.64 -25.43 -26.16
C ILE A 267 4.37 -23.93 -26.43
N GLY A 268 4.39 -23.07 -25.41
CA GLY A 268 4.22 -21.63 -25.52
C GLY A 268 2.78 -21.19 -25.83
N ILE A 269 1.77 -21.85 -25.23
CA ILE A 269 0.34 -21.53 -25.45
C ILE A 269 -0.44 -21.47 -24.13
N SER A 270 -1.63 -20.86 -24.18
CA SER A 270 -2.54 -20.87 -23.03
C SER A 270 -3.24 -22.23 -22.86
N ARG A 271 -3.79 -22.48 -21.67
CA ARG A 271 -4.63 -23.66 -21.40
C ARG A 271 -5.78 -23.81 -22.40
N ARG A 272 -6.44 -22.69 -22.75
CA ARG A 272 -7.50 -22.70 -23.78
C ARG A 272 -6.95 -23.06 -25.17
N GLY A 273 -5.76 -22.56 -25.52
CA GLY A 273 -5.07 -22.94 -26.75
C GLY A 273 -4.78 -24.44 -26.80
N MET A 274 -4.39 -25.03 -25.67
CA MET A 274 -4.15 -26.47 -25.54
C MET A 274 -5.43 -27.29 -25.76
N GLU A 275 -6.58 -26.85 -25.23
CA GLU A 275 -7.87 -27.52 -25.48
C GLU A 275 -8.23 -27.56 -26.97
N SER A 276 -8.00 -26.44 -27.68
CA SER A 276 -8.21 -26.36 -29.12
C SER A 276 -7.29 -27.31 -29.90
N ILE A 277 -6.02 -27.43 -29.51
CA ILE A 277 -5.10 -28.42 -30.10
C ILE A 277 -5.59 -29.84 -29.82
N ARG A 278 -5.99 -30.14 -28.59
CA ARG A 278 -6.49 -31.46 -28.18
C ARG A 278 -7.70 -31.87 -29.03
N TYR A 279 -8.64 -30.96 -29.25
CA TYR A 279 -9.78 -31.18 -30.14
C TYR A 279 -9.37 -31.49 -31.58
N ARG A 280 -8.40 -30.75 -32.14
CA ARG A 280 -7.90 -31.01 -33.50
C ARG A 280 -7.19 -32.35 -33.61
N MET A 281 -6.34 -32.68 -32.63
CA MET A 281 -5.67 -33.98 -32.56
C MET A 281 -6.68 -35.12 -32.44
N HIS A 282 -7.71 -34.95 -31.63
CA HIS A 282 -8.79 -35.93 -31.47
C HIS A 282 -9.47 -36.27 -32.82
N LYS A 283 -9.77 -35.24 -33.62
CA LYS A 283 -10.28 -35.43 -35.00
C LYS A 283 -9.27 -36.10 -35.93
N LYS A 284 -8.00 -35.65 -35.93
CA LYS A 284 -6.95 -36.20 -36.81
C LYS A 284 -6.66 -37.67 -36.54
N ILE A 285 -6.72 -38.08 -35.26
CA ILE A 285 -6.48 -39.45 -34.82
C ILE A 285 -7.74 -40.33 -34.98
N GLY A 286 -8.89 -39.73 -35.33
CA GLY A 286 -10.14 -40.46 -35.59
C GLY A 286 -10.84 -40.98 -34.34
N LEU A 287 -10.65 -40.35 -33.18
CA LEU A 287 -11.24 -40.81 -31.93
C LEU A 287 -12.73 -40.45 -31.82
N SER A 288 -13.51 -41.31 -31.15
CA SER A 288 -14.92 -41.02 -30.83
C SER A 288 -15.04 -40.04 -29.66
N ARG A 289 -16.18 -39.32 -29.53
CA ARG A 289 -16.37 -38.24 -28.55
C ARG A 289 -16.04 -38.63 -27.09
N HIS A 290 -16.15 -39.90 -26.74
CA HIS A 290 -15.92 -40.41 -25.39
C HIS A 290 -14.54 -41.05 -25.20
N GLN A 291 -13.76 -41.22 -26.26
CA GLN A 291 -12.41 -41.77 -26.18
C GLN A 291 -11.39 -40.71 -25.76
N SER A 292 -10.59 -41.05 -24.75
CA SER A 292 -9.48 -40.25 -24.28
C SER A 292 -8.27 -40.45 -25.20
N ILE A 293 -7.66 -39.35 -25.67
CA ILE A 293 -6.38 -39.39 -26.39
C ILE A 293 -5.34 -40.13 -25.55
N LYS A 294 -5.29 -39.92 -24.23
CA LYS A 294 -4.30 -40.57 -23.36
C LYS A 294 -4.42 -42.10 -23.41
N ASN A 295 -5.64 -42.63 -23.33
CA ASN A 295 -5.88 -44.07 -23.33
C ASN A 295 -5.48 -44.68 -24.67
N TYR A 296 -5.89 -44.03 -25.77
CA TYR A 296 -5.51 -44.44 -27.12
C TYR A 296 -3.99 -44.52 -27.31
N LEU A 297 -3.25 -43.50 -26.83
CA LEU A 297 -1.80 -43.47 -26.96
C LEU A 297 -1.10 -44.55 -26.11
N ASN A 298 -1.71 -44.98 -25.00
CA ASN A 298 -1.19 -46.08 -24.18
C ASN A 298 -1.44 -47.44 -24.87
N GLU A 299 -2.65 -47.68 -25.38
CA GLU A 299 -3.01 -48.92 -26.09
C GLU A 299 -2.11 -49.18 -27.33
N LEU A 300 -1.72 -48.11 -28.02
CA LEU A 300 -0.77 -48.15 -29.14
C LEU A 300 0.60 -48.75 -28.82
N VAL A 301 0.99 -48.75 -27.54
CA VAL A 301 2.24 -49.34 -27.06
C VAL A 301 2.04 -50.81 -26.67
N ASP A 302 0.92 -51.15 -26.03
CA ASP A 302 0.66 -52.49 -25.50
C ASP A 302 0.47 -53.56 -26.59
N GLU A 303 0.06 -53.17 -27.80
CA GLU A 303 0.03 -54.06 -29.00
C GLU A 303 1.41 -54.62 -29.41
N SER A 304 2.49 -54.30 -28.69
CA SER A 304 3.87 -54.73 -28.99
C SER A 304 4.57 -55.51 -27.88
N THR A 305 3.82 -56.02 -26.91
CA THR A 305 4.28 -57.05 -25.96
C THR A 305 3.68 -58.38 -26.35
#